data_AF-A0A067BLH9-F1
#
_entry.id   AF-A0A067BLH9-F1
#
_cell.length_a   1.000
_cell.length_b   1.000
_cell.length_c   1.000
_cell.angle_alpha   90.00
_cell.angle_beta   90.00
_cell.angle_gamma   90.00
#
_symmetry.space_group_name_H-M   'P 1'
#
loop_
_entity.id
_entity.type
_entity.pdbx_description
1 polymer ?
#
loop_
_entity_poly.entity_id
_entity_poly.type
_entity_poly.pdbx_seq_one_letter_code
_entity_poly.pdbx_strand_id
1 'polypeptide(L)'
;MSPTMDHDGAIAFCDALQANTTLQELAIVNVRSLGRFHGRTLPLSLKSFSWDVRFNGAVDAATLTDLATAVGPTQLERLECSVFGQLATCPASASMLSQLQCLSVSWSHADHMPALIAGLSSVPALTSLELRDCNLSSAKELMETLATSCMHLEMMIIERDNYNEEKRAICEALAQVPDVPFVLQTLPEGMDEFVVDALSPRADRRHECALHF
;
A
#
# COMPACT_ATOMS: atom_id res chain seq x y z
N MET A 1 -13.51 26.73 4.18
CA MET A 1 -14.53 25.65 4.07
C MET A 1 -14.27 24.92 2.78
N SER A 2 -13.80 23.69 2.84
CA SER A 2 -13.74 22.84 1.63
C SER A 2 -15.18 22.56 1.21
N PRO A 3 -15.53 22.69 -0.09
CA PRO A 3 -16.86 22.32 -0.56
C PRO A 3 -17.08 20.84 -0.29
N THR A 4 -18.01 20.54 0.61
CA THR A 4 -18.48 19.17 0.86
C THR A 4 -19.58 18.87 -0.14
N MET A 5 -19.43 17.80 -0.91
CA MET A 5 -20.48 17.26 -1.77
C MET A 5 -21.73 16.99 -0.91
N ASP A 6 -22.89 17.45 -1.36
CA ASP A 6 -24.16 17.14 -0.69
C ASP A 6 -24.58 15.69 -0.96
N HIS A 7 -25.60 15.23 -0.25
CA HIS A 7 -26.06 13.83 -0.31
C HIS A 7 -26.52 13.44 -1.72
N ASP A 8 -27.22 14.33 -2.41
CA ASP A 8 -27.74 14.08 -3.75
C ASP A 8 -26.61 14.00 -4.78
N GLY A 9 -25.60 14.87 -4.65
CA GLY A 9 -24.36 14.80 -5.43
C GLY A 9 -23.61 13.49 -5.23
N ALA A 10 -23.53 12.98 -3.99
CA ALA A 10 -22.88 11.71 -3.68
C ALA A 10 -23.62 10.51 -4.30
N ILE A 11 -24.96 10.53 -4.28
CA ILE A 11 -25.78 9.50 -4.94
C ILE A 11 -25.55 9.54 -6.46
N ALA A 12 -25.67 10.71 -7.08
CA ALA A 12 -25.50 10.87 -8.52
C ALA A 12 -24.09 10.46 -8.98
N PHE A 13 -23.07 10.76 -8.17
CA PHE A 13 -21.71 10.29 -8.41
C PHE A 13 -21.61 8.77 -8.37
N CYS A 14 -22.20 8.11 -7.37
CA CYS A 14 -22.17 6.65 -7.27
C CYS A 14 -22.96 5.97 -8.39
N ASP A 15 -24.08 6.56 -8.83
CA ASP A 15 -24.83 6.10 -10.00
C ASP A 15 -24.02 6.22 -11.29
N ALA A 16 -23.35 7.35 -11.48
CA ALA A 16 -22.48 7.58 -12.62
C ALA A 16 -21.29 6.61 -12.64
N LEU A 17 -20.68 6.33 -11.49
CA LEU A 17 -19.65 5.31 -11.37
C LEU A 17 -20.19 3.95 -11.79
N GLN A 18 -21.27 3.48 -11.19
CA GLN A 18 -21.82 2.15 -11.47
C GLN A 18 -22.23 1.97 -12.94
N ALA A 19 -22.77 3.01 -13.57
CA ALA A 19 -23.15 2.99 -14.98
C ALA A 19 -21.93 3.00 -15.93
N ASN A 20 -20.75 3.38 -15.44
CA ASN A 20 -19.55 3.47 -16.26
C ASN A 20 -18.86 2.11 -16.39
N THR A 21 -18.92 1.53 -17.59
CA THR A 21 -18.30 0.23 -17.91
C THR A 21 -16.89 0.34 -18.49
N THR A 22 -16.37 1.57 -18.61
CA THR A 22 -15.09 1.86 -19.27
C THR A 22 -14.07 2.52 -18.35
N LEU A 23 -14.48 2.96 -17.16
CA LEU A 23 -13.62 3.63 -16.20
C LEU A 23 -12.53 2.66 -15.74
N GLN A 24 -11.28 3.00 -15.99
CA GLN A 24 -10.13 2.20 -15.58
C GLN A 24 -9.40 2.78 -14.38
N GLU A 25 -9.52 4.09 -14.15
CA GLU A 25 -8.81 4.77 -13.08
C GLU A 25 -9.77 5.67 -12.31
N LEU A 26 -9.70 5.60 -10.98
CA LEU A 26 -10.48 6.43 -10.09
C LEU A 26 -9.61 6.87 -8.92
N ALA A 27 -9.40 8.17 -8.81
CA ALA A 27 -8.72 8.79 -7.69
C ALA A 27 -9.72 9.64 -6.90
N ILE A 28 -9.85 9.35 -5.61
CA ILE A 28 -10.66 10.12 -4.68
C ILE A 28 -9.72 10.68 -3.60
N VAL A 29 -9.47 11.98 -3.66
CA VAL A 29 -8.48 12.65 -2.81
C VAL A 29 -9.18 13.60 -1.85
N ASN A 30 -8.74 13.62 -0.59
CA ASN A 30 -9.28 14.51 0.46
C ASN A 30 -10.77 14.28 0.80
N VAL A 31 -11.29 13.08 0.54
CA VAL A 31 -12.67 12.70 0.89
C VAL A 31 -12.65 11.74 2.07
N ARG A 32 -13.10 12.20 3.25
CA ARG A 32 -13.10 11.41 4.49
C ARG A 32 -14.14 10.28 4.50
N SER A 33 -15.22 10.43 3.73
CA SER A 33 -16.29 9.45 3.66
C SER A 33 -16.83 9.39 2.25
N LEU A 34 -17.00 8.17 1.74
CA LEU A 34 -17.48 7.88 0.40
C LEU A 34 -19.01 7.74 0.37
N GLY A 35 -19.72 8.24 1.39
CA GLY A 35 -21.18 8.12 1.49
C GLY A 35 -21.63 6.65 1.50
N ARG A 36 -20.78 5.75 2.01
CA ARG A 36 -21.01 4.30 2.02
C ARG A 36 -21.09 3.67 0.62
N PHE A 37 -20.64 4.40 -0.42
CA PHE A 37 -20.98 4.17 -1.82
C PHE A 37 -22.48 3.95 -2.07
N HIS A 38 -23.32 4.33 -1.09
CA HIS A 38 -24.73 3.99 -1.02
C HIS A 38 -25.02 2.51 -1.35
N GLY A 39 -24.16 1.60 -0.87
CA GLY A 39 -24.28 0.15 -1.11
C GLY A 39 -23.92 -0.31 -2.52
N ARG A 40 -23.38 0.56 -3.38
CA ARG A 40 -22.94 0.23 -4.74
C ARG A 40 -21.49 -0.22 -4.75
N THR A 41 -21.13 -0.96 -5.80
CA THR A 41 -19.78 -1.41 -6.06
C THR A 41 -19.08 -0.47 -7.03
N LEU A 42 -17.75 -0.43 -7.00
CA LEU A 42 -16.98 0.21 -8.04
C LEU A 42 -17.11 -0.55 -9.38
N PRO A 43 -16.85 0.10 -10.52
CA PRO A 43 -16.88 -0.55 -11.82
C PRO A 43 -15.94 -1.75 -11.92
N LEU A 44 -16.38 -2.82 -12.56
CA LEU A 44 -15.54 -4.01 -12.81
C LEU A 44 -14.41 -3.74 -13.81
N SER A 45 -14.52 -2.67 -14.62
CA SER A 45 -13.47 -2.22 -15.53
C SER A 45 -12.32 -1.51 -14.81
N LEU A 46 -12.48 -1.19 -13.53
CA LEU A 46 -11.51 -0.42 -12.78
C LEU A 46 -10.23 -1.23 -12.54
N LYS A 47 -9.10 -0.63 -12.89
CA LYS A 47 -7.75 -1.21 -12.78
C LYS A 47 -6.92 -0.51 -11.72
N SER A 48 -7.10 0.80 -11.57
CA SER A 48 -6.45 1.58 -10.54
C SER A 48 -7.46 2.32 -9.69
N PHE A 49 -7.32 2.18 -8.38
CA PHE A 49 -8.09 2.94 -7.41
C PHE A 49 -7.14 3.62 -6.42
N SER A 50 -7.32 4.92 -6.22
CA SER A 50 -6.61 5.70 -5.22
C SER A 50 -7.61 6.34 -4.28
N TRP A 51 -7.44 6.08 -2.99
CA TRP A 51 -8.15 6.76 -1.92
C TRP A 51 -7.16 7.24 -0.87
N ASP A 52 -6.75 8.50 -1.03
CA ASP A 52 -5.87 9.17 -0.09
C ASP A 52 -6.68 10.12 0.79
N VAL A 53 -6.90 9.67 2.03
CA VAL A 53 -7.38 10.52 3.11
C VAL A 53 -6.17 11.24 3.68
N ARG A 54 -5.77 12.36 3.05
CA ARG A 54 -4.90 13.33 3.74
C ARG A 54 -5.62 13.67 5.05
N PHE A 55 -4.88 13.71 6.16
CA PHE A 55 -5.38 13.84 7.53
C PHE A 55 -5.87 12.53 8.13
N ASN A 56 -4.96 11.81 8.78
CA ASN A 56 -4.92 11.23 10.15
C ASN A 56 -6.22 11.08 10.98
N GLY A 57 -7.40 11.14 10.37
CA GLY A 57 -8.68 10.90 11.00
C GLY A 57 -8.95 9.42 10.96
N ALA A 58 -9.29 8.85 12.11
CA ALA A 58 -9.78 7.48 12.17
C ALA A 58 -10.95 7.32 11.18
N VAL A 59 -10.76 6.48 10.17
CA VAL A 59 -11.85 6.00 9.33
C VAL A 59 -12.66 5.05 10.19
N ASP A 60 -13.95 5.32 10.37
CA ASP A 60 -14.80 4.44 11.15
C ASP A 60 -15.01 3.08 10.48
N ALA A 61 -15.37 2.07 11.28
CA ALA A 61 -15.55 0.70 10.79
C ALA A 61 -16.64 0.59 9.71
N ALA A 62 -17.64 1.47 9.72
CA ALA A 62 -18.71 1.47 8.73
C ALA A 62 -18.17 1.89 7.35
N THR A 63 -17.46 3.02 7.29
CA THR A 63 -16.82 3.54 6.08
C THR A 63 -15.83 2.53 5.52
N LEU A 64 -15.07 1.85 6.38
CA LEU A 64 -14.16 0.78 5.96
C LEU A 64 -14.89 -0.44 5.38
N THR A 65 -15.98 -0.87 6.01
CA THR A 65 -16.82 -2.00 5.53
C THR A 65 -17.45 -1.66 4.17
N ASP A 66 -17.91 -0.43 4.01
CA ASP A 66 -18.52 0.02 2.76
C ASP A 66 -17.46 0.13 1.65
N LEU A 67 -16.25 0.63 1.97
CA LEU A 67 -15.12 0.59 1.02
C LEU A 67 -14.82 -0.85 0.61
N ALA A 68 -14.66 -1.76 1.58
CA ALA A 68 -14.36 -3.16 1.32
C ALA A 68 -15.42 -3.82 0.41
N THR A 69 -16.70 -3.51 0.66
CA THR A 69 -17.82 -3.98 -0.17
C THR A 69 -17.75 -3.39 -1.57
N ALA A 70 -17.37 -2.12 -1.70
CA ALA A 70 -17.32 -1.44 -2.98
C ALA A 70 -16.17 -1.93 -3.87
N VAL A 71 -14.99 -2.18 -3.29
CA VAL A 71 -13.80 -2.65 -4.01
C VAL A 71 -13.78 -4.17 -4.20
N GLY A 72 -14.44 -4.94 -3.33
CA GLY A 72 -14.36 -6.40 -3.30
C GLY A 72 -14.56 -7.11 -4.65
N PRO A 73 -15.61 -6.77 -5.42
CA PRO A 73 -15.87 -7.41 -6.72
C PRO A 73 -14.92 -7.00 -7.86
N THR A 74 -14.05 -6.01 -7.64
CA THR A 74 -13.17 -5.49 -8.69
C THR A 74 -11.95 -6.39 -8.91
N GLN A 75 -11.37 -6.29 -10.11
CA GLN A 75 -10.09 -6.91 -10.47
C GLN A 75 -8.97 -5.86 -10.50
N LEU A 76 -8.83 -5.09 -9.41
CA LEU A 76 -7.85 -4.02 -9.31
C LEU A 76 -6.43 -4.56 -9.43
N GLU A 77 -5.65 -3.90 -10.27
CA GLU A 77 -4.21 -4.17 -10.42
C GLU A 77 -3.41 -3.25 -9.50
N ARG A 78 -3.90 -2.01 -9.29
CA ARG A 78 -3.26 -0.99 -8.47
C ARG A 78 -4.20 -0.41 -7.42
N LEU A 79 -3.74 -0.37 -6.18
CA LEU A 79 -4.40 0.25 -5.06
C LEU A 79 -3.47 1.25 -4.40
N GLU A 80 -3.94 2.47 -4.24
CA GLU A 80 -3.35 3.44 -3.31
C GLU A 80 -4.35 3.68 -2.17
N CYS A 81 -3.96 3.37 -0.94
CA CYS A 81 -4.87 3.46 0.20
C CYS A 81 -4.11 3.64 1.52
N SER A 82 -4.34 4.77 2.21
CA SER A 82 -3.72 5.06 3.50
C SER A 82 -4.23 4.16 4.64
N VAL A 83 -5.41 3.54 4.48
CA VAL A 83 -6.02 2.62 5.46
C VAL A 83 -5.97 1.16 5.01
N PHE A 84 -5.00 0.80 4.17
CA PHE A 84 -4.84 -0.57 3.63
C PHE A 84 -4.84 -1.63 4.73
N GLY A 85 -4.09 -1.41 5.82
CA GLY A 85 -3.97 -2.41 6.89
C GLY A 85 -5.32 -2.79 7.50
N GLN A 86 -6.19 -1.80 7.71
CA GLN A 86 -7.55 -2.03 8.19
C GLN A 86 -8.42 -2.64 7.07
N LEU A 87 -8.29 -2.18 5.83
CA LEU A 87 -9.05 -2.71 4.69
C LEU A 87 -8.79 -4.21 4.49
N ALA A 88 -7.56 -4.67 4.73
CA ALA A 88 -7.17 -6.08 4.65
C ALA A 88 -7.83 -6.96 5.72
N THR A 89 -8.30 -6.39 6.83
CA THR A 89 -9.06 -7.14 7.85
C THR A 89 -10.52 -7.41 7.43
N CYS A 90 -11.00 -6.76 6.37
CA CYS A 90 -12.38 -6.88 5.92
C CYS A 90 -12.53 -8.04 4.93
N PRO A 91 -13.34 -9.09 5.21
CA PRO A 91 -13.47 -10.23 4.29
C PRO A 91 -13.98 -9.86 2.89
N ALA A 92 -14.76 -8.79 2.78
CA ALA A 92 -15.29 -8.31 1.51
C ALA A 92 -14.20 -7.83 0.53
N SER A 93 -13.02 -7.42 1.00
CA SER A 93 -11.91 -6.99 0.13
C SER A 93 -11.01 -8.14 -0.34
N ALA A 94 -11.18 -9.35 0.20
CA ALA A 94 -10.24 -10.46 0.03
C ALA A 94 -10.00 -10.86 -1.43
N SER A 95 -11.06 -10.91 -2.25
CA SER A 95 -10.93 -11.22 -3.69
C SER A 95 -10.09 -10.18 -4.43
N MET A 96 -10.36 -8.90 -4.19
CA MET A 96 -9.60 -7.78 -4.78
C MET A 96 -8.14 -7.81 -4.31
N LEU A 97 -7.87 -8.07 -3.04
CA LEU A 97 -6.51 -8.11 -2.51
C LEU A 97 -5.68 -9.29 -3.04
N SER A 98 -6.30 -10.46 -3.23
CA SER A 98 -5.60 -11.68 -3.66
C SER A 98 -4.92 -11.58 -5.04
N GLN A 99 -5.35 -10.63 -5.87
CA GLN A 99 -4.85 -10.41 -7.23
C GLN A 99 -4.12 -9.08 -7.40
N LEU A 100 -4.03 -8.28 -6.34
CA LEU A 100 -3.44 -6.94 -6.39
C LEU A 100 -1.95 -7.04 -6.69
N GLN A 101 -1.48 -6.27 -7.68
CA GLN A 101 -0.09 -6.30 -8.15
C GLN A 101 0.72 -5.12 -7.63
N CYS A 102 0.09 -3.95 -7.54
CA CYS A 102 0.71 -2.72 -7.08
C CYS A 102 -0.03 -2.17 -5.86
N LEU A 103 0.70 -1.95 -4.76
CA LEU A 103 0.19 -1.33 -3.55
C LEU A 103 1.02 -0.09 -3.25
N SER A 104 0.34 1.04 -3.09
CA SER A 104 0.93 2.28 -2.57
C SER A 104 0.24 2.63 -1.25
N VAL A 105 1.01 2.77 -0.19
CA VAL A 105 0.52 3.18 1.14
C VAL A 105 1.20 4.48 1.48
N SER A 106 0.40 5.49 1.80
CA SER A 106 0.88 6.80 2.20
C SER A 106 0.48 7.09 3.65
N TRP A 107 1.34 7.78 4.40
CA TRP A 107 1.04 8.35 5.71
C TRP A 107 0.63 7.35 6.79
N SER A 108 1.35 6.23 6.94
CA SER A 108 1.09 5.29 8.04
C SER A 108 1.80 5.71 9.34
N HIS A 109 1.01 6.16 10.33
CA HIS A 109 1.50 6.32 11.72
C HIS A 109 1.99 4.97 12.28
N ALA A 110 2.86 5.02 13.30
CA ALA A 110 3.40 3.82 13.95
C ALA A 110 2.29 2.84 14.40
N ASP A 111 1.17 3.37 14.89
CA ASP A 111 0.01 2.58 15.35
C ASP A 111 -0.69 1.79 14.21
N HIS A 112 -0.47 2.16 12.95
CA HIS A 112 -1.03 1.49 11.78
C HIS A 112 -0.09 0.43 11.18
N MET A 113 1.19 0.43 11.56
CA MET A 113 2.16 -0.54 11.03
C MET A 113 1.79 -1.99 11.32
N PRO A 114 1.33 -2.38 12.53
CA PRO A 114 0.92 -3.76 12.78
C PRO A 114 -0.20 -4.24 11.84
N ALA A 115 -1.17 -3.37 11.54
CA ALA A 115 -2.26 -3.68 10.62
C ALA A 115 -1.79 -3.75 9.17
N LEU A 116 -0.89 -2.83 8.75
CA LEU A 116 -0.25 -2.89 7.43
C LEU A 116 0.50 -4.22 7.24
N ILE A 117 1.34 -4.57 8.21
CA ILE A 117 2.14 -5.80 8.20
C ILE A 117 1.23 -7.02 8.11
N ALA A 118 0.20 -7.13 8.98
CA ALA A 118 -0.75 -8.22 8.91
C ALA A 118 -1.53 -8.27 7.58
N GLY A 119 -1.82 -7.10 7.00
CA GLY A 119 -2.53 -6.99 5.72
C GLY A 119 -1.71 -7.47 4.52
N LEU A 120 -0.37 -7.39 4.57
CA LEU A 120 0.50 -7.84 3.48
C LEU A 120 0.37 -9.33 3.18
N SER A 121 0.01 -10.16 4.17
CA SER A 121 -0.32 -11.58 3.94
C SER A 121 -1.56 -11.79 3.05
N SER A 122 -2.36 -10.76 2.82
CA SER A 122 -3.57 -10.81 1.98
C SER A 122 -3.30 -10.44 0.51
N VAL A 123 -2.07 -10.05 0.15
CA VAL A 123 -1.69 -9.62 -1.22
C VAL A 123 -0.55 -10.50 -1.78
N PRO A 124 -0.76 -11.82 -1.96
CA PRO A 124 0.30 -12.74 -2.40
C PRO A 124 0.80 -12.48 -3.83
N ALA A 125 0.01 -11.80 -4.66
CA ALA A 125 0.35 -11.47 -6.05
C ALA A 125 1.12 -10.14 -6.19
N LEU A 126 1.50 -9.50 -5.08
CA LEU A 126 2.13 -8.19 -5.08
C LEU A 126 3.51 -8.23 -5.72
N THR A 127 3.72 -7.41 -6.75
CA THR A 127 5.01 -7.24 -7.45
C THR A 127 5.66 -5.89 -7.17
N SER A 128 4.86 -4.88 -6.80
CA SER A 128 5.34 -3.54 -6.47
C SER A 128 4.72 -3.02 -5.17
N LEU A 129 5.56 -2.58 -4.24
CA LEU A 129 5.16 -1.92 -2.99
C LEU A 129 5.80 -0.54 -2.90
N GLU A 130 4.98 0.48 -2.69
CA GLU A 130 5.42 1.85 -2.45
C GLU A 130 4.95 2.29 -1.04
N LEU A 131 5.88 2.76 -0.22
CA LEU A 131 5.64 3.28 1.12
C LEU A 131 6.03 4.75 1.14
N ARG A 132 5.04 5.65 1.21
CA ARG A 132 5.23 7.09 1.24
C ARG A 132 4.98 7.66 2.62
N ASP A 133 5.95 8.34 3.21
CA ASP A 133 5.82 8.99 4.52
C ASP A 133 5.32 8.03 5.63
N CYS A 134 5.67 6.74 5.50
CA CYS A 134 5.34 5.69 6.45
C CYS A 134 6.33 5.65 7.60
N ASN A 135 5.85 5.54 8.85
CA ASN A 135 6.73 5.30 9.99
C ASN A 135 7.26 3.85 9.95
N LEU A 136 8.56 3.68 9.74
CA LEU A 136 9.23 2.38 9.62
C LEU A 136 9.92 1.93 10.91
N SER A 137 9.38 2.31 12.08
CA SER A 137 9.87 1.80 13.37
C SER A 137 9.82 0.28 13.48
N SER A 138 8.93 -0.36 12.71
CA SER A 138 8.79 -1.82 12.58
C SER A 138 9.32 -2.34 11.24
N ALA A 139 10.41 -1.75 10.73
CA ALA A 139 11.01 -2.15 9.47
C ALA A 139 11.38 -3.63 9.45
N LYS A 140 11.93 -4.16 10.55
CA LYS A 140 12.33 -5.57 10.61
C LYS A 140 11.15 -6.51 10.38
N GLU A 141 10.05 -6.33 11.13
CA GLU A 141 8.85 -7.16 11.03
C GLU A 141 8.18 -7.03 9.66
N LEU A 142 8.19 -5.82 9.10
CA LEU A 142 7.75 -5.57 7.73
C LEU A 142 8.56 -6.41 6.74
N MET A 143 9.88 -6.40 6.83
CA MET A 143 10.75 -7.12 5.89
C MET A 143 10.64 -8.63 6.02
N GLU A 144 10.56 -9.16 7.25
CA GLU A 144 10.29 -10.58 7.50
C GLU A 144 8.95 -11.00 6.88
N THR A 145 7.93 -10.14 6.96
CA THR A 145 6.62 -10.39 6.36
C THR A 145 6.67 -10.36 4.83
N LEU A 146 7.36 -9.38 4.24
CA LEU A 146 7.52 -9.31 2.79
C LEU A 146 8.27 -10.53 2.24
N ALA A 147 9.35 -10.96 2.91
CA ALA A 147 10.12 -12.13 2.52
C ALA A 147 9.32 -13.43 2.55
N THR A 148 8.34 -13.54 3.46
CA THR A 148 7.52 -14.75 3.64
C THR A 148 6.20 -14.74 2.89
N SER A 149 5.59 -13.56 2.71
CA SER A 149 4.22 -13.42 2.20
C SER A 149 4.14 -12.80 0.80
N CYS A 150 5.15 -12.05 0.37
CA CYS A 150 5.18 -11.34 -0.91
C CYS A 150 6.36 -11.85 -1.77
N MET A 151 6.39 -13.16 -2.03
CA MET A 151 7.51 -13.82 -2.72
C MET A 151 7.68 -13.39 -4.20
N HIS A 152 6.69 -12.69 -4.75
CA HIS A 152 6.71 -12.14 -6.10
C HIS A 152 7.07 -10.65 -6.14
N LEU A 153 7.44 -10.06 -5.00
CA LEU A 153 7.79 -8.66 -4.94
C LEU A 153 9.09 -8.41 -5.72
N GLU A 154 8.99 -7.59 -6.76
CA GLU A 154 10.09 -7.23 -7.65
C GLU A 154 10.62 -5.82 -7.36
N MET A 155 9.75 -4.96 -6.82
CA MET A 155 10.06 -3.56 -6.57
C MET A 155 9.50 -3.11 -5.23
N MET A 156 10.35 -2.45 -4.45
CA MET A 156 9.98 -1.73 -3.25
C MET A 156 10.50 -0.30 -3.33
N ILE A 157 9.62 0.67 -3.11
CA ILE A 157 9.96 2.09 -3.08
C ILE A 157 9.61 2.61 -1.69
N ILE A 158 10.56 3.29 -1.05
CA ILE A 158 10.35 3.99 0.21
C ILE A 158 10.56 5.49 -0.06
N GLU A 159 9.46 6.22 -0.24
CA GLU A 159 9.51 7.68 -0.38
C GLU A 159 9.32 8.32 1.00
N ARG A 160 10.31 9.09 1.46
CA ARG A 160 10.20 9.94 2.65
C ARG A 160 10.91 11.24 2.41
N ASP A 161 10.48 12.27 3.13
CA ASP A 161 11.21 13.53 3.29
C ASP A 161 12.55 13.34 4.05
N ASN A 162 13.52 12.83 3.30
CA ASN A 162 14.97 12.94 3.34
C ASN A 162 15.71 13.26 4.66
N TYR A 163 15.82 12.27 5.55
CA TYR A 163 16.95 12.19 6.50
C TYR A 163 17.80 10.95 6.19
N ASN A 164 19.07 11.17 5.82
CA ASN A 164 20.04 10.10 5.54
C ASN A 164 20.16 9.09 6.70
N GLU A 165 19.96 9.53 7.94
CA GLU A 165 19.98 8.68 9.13
C GLU A 165 18.86 7.63 9.12
N GLU A 166 17.65 7.97 8.67
CA GLU A 166 16.56 7.00 8.57
C GLU A 166 16.80 5.98 7.45
N LYS A 167 17.29 6.44 6.29
CA LYS A 167 17.70 5.54 5.19
C LYS A 167 18.76 4.54 5.67
N ARG A 168 19.70 5.01 6.51
CA ARG A 168 20.72 4.16 7.15
C ARG A 168 20.12 3.13 8.09
N ALA A 169 19.28 3.55 9.02
CA ALA A 169 18.62 2.65 9.96
C ALA A 169 17.79 1.57 9.24
N ILE A 170 17.12 1.90 8.13
CA ILE A 170 16.38 0.94 7.32
C ILE A 170 17.32 -0.09 6.69
N CYS A 171 18.43 0.34 6.09
CA CYS A 171 19.40 -0.59 5.51
C CYS A 171 20.05 -1.47 6.57
N GLU A 172 20.37 -0.93 7.75
CA GLU A 172 20.92 -1.69 8.88
C GLU A 172 19.93 -2.75 9.38
N ALA A 173 18.62 -2.43 9.41
CA ALA A 173 17.58 -3.38 9.75
C ALA A 173 17.42 -4.47 8.67
N LEU A 174 17.46 -4.08 7.40
CA LEU A 174 17.39 -5.00 6.25
C LEU A 174 18.56 -5.99 6.25
N ALA A 175 19.77 -5.52 6.48
CA ALA A 175 20.97 -6.36 6.51
C ALA A 175 20.95 -7.41 7.65
N GLN A 176 20.09 -7.24 8.66
CA GLN A 176 19.89 -8.20 9.74
C GLN A 176 18.84 -9.27 9.43
N VAL A 177 18.08 -9.14 8.34
CA VAL A 177 17.08 -10.14 7.93
C VAL A 177 17.81 -11.29 7.22
N PRO A 178 17.67 -12.55 7.70
CA PRO A 178 18.23 -13.70 7.01
C PRO A 178 17.65 -13.81 5.59
N ASP A 179 18.51 -14.09 4.61
CA ASP A 179 18.12 -14.22 3.19
C ASP A 179 17.32 -13.03 2.67
N VAL A 180 17.75 -11.81 3.04
CA VAL A 180 17.10 -10.56 2.66
C VAL A 180 16.91 -10.53 1.13
N PRO A 181 15.67 -10.51 0.62
CA PRO A 181 15.42 -10.61 -0.81
C PRO A 181 15.57 -9.24 -1.49
N PHE A 182 16.26 -8.28 -0.88
CA PHE A 182 16.30 -6.89 -1.33
C PHE A 182 17.70 -6.48 -1.78
N VAL A 183 17.76 -5.82 -2.93
CA VAL A 183 18.98 -5.22 -3.49
C VAL A 183 18.83 -3.71 -3.61
N LEU A 184 19.85 -2.99 -3.19
CA LEU A 184 19.98 -1.55 -3.40
C LEU A 184 20.92 -1.27 -4.57
N GLN A 185 20.44 -0.54 -5.58
CA GLN A 185 21.30 -0.07 -6.67
C GLN A 185 22.26 1.02 -6.20
N THR A 186 21.81 1.85 -5.26
CA THR A 186 22.58 2.95 -4.68
C THR A 186 22.45 2.91 -3.17
N LEU A 187 23.55 2.62 -2.48
CA LEU A 187 23.62 2.65 -1.02
C LEU A 187 23.92 4.07 -0.53
N PRO A 188 23.33 4.52 0.60
CA PRO A 188 23.74 5.76 1.26
C PRO A 188 25.24 5.77 1.62
N GLU A 189 25.84 6.95 1.64
CA GLU A 189 27.26 7.10 1.98
C GLU A 189 27.55 6.73 3.45
N GLY A 190 28.72 6.14 3.69
CA GLY A 190 29.22 5.83 5.03
C GLY A 190 28.52 4.64 5.72
N MET A 191 27.97 3.71 4.94
CA MET A 191 27.45 2.43 5.42
C MET A 191 28.57 1.49 5.88
N ASP A 192 28.25 0.67 6.87
CA ASP A 192 29.15 -0.39 7.33
C ASP A 192 29.32 -1.47 6.26
N GLU A 193 30.51 -2.08 6.22
CA GLU A 193 30.88 -3.10 5.22
C GLU A 193 29.89 -4.27 5.17
N PHE A 194 29.35 -4.68 6.32
CA PHE A 194 28.36 -5.76 6.37
C PHE A 194 27.02 -5.39 5.69
N VAL A 195 26.58 -4.12 5.80
CA VAL A 195 25.35 -3.64 5.15
C VAL A 195 25.55 -3.60 3.64
N VAL A 196 26.72 -3.10 3.22
CA VAL A 196 27.11 -3.08 1.81
C VAL A 196 27.13 -4.49 1.26
N ASP A 197 27.76 -5.43 1.96
CA ASP A 197 27.85 -6.82 1.54
C ASP A 197 26.46 -7.49 1.43
N ALA A 198 25.59 -7.25 2.42
CA ALA A 198 24.26 -7.85 2.49
C ALA A 198 23.28 -7.33 1.42
N LEU A 199 23.37 -6.07 1.01
CA LEU A 199 22.37 -5.40 0.16
C LEU A 199 22.87 -5.03 -1.25
N SER A 200 24.15 -5.25 -1.55
CA SER A 200 24.69 -5.01 -2.88
C SER A 200 24.24 -6.07 -3.89
N PRO A 201 24.09 -5.71 -5.18
CA PRO A 201 23.78 -6.68 -6.23
C PRO A 201 24.84 -7.78 -6.32
N ARG A 202 24.42 -9.05 -6.38
CA ARG A 202 25.31 -10.20 -6.63
C ARG A 202 24.80 -11.09 -7.76
N ALA A 203 25.71 -11.80 -8.42
CA ALA A 203 25.41 -12.59 -9.62
C ALA A 203 24.53 -13.83 -9.35
N ASP A 204 24.51 -14.31 -8.11
CA ASP A 204 23.71 -15.43 -7.60
C ASP A 204 22.30 -15.02 -7.15
N ARG A 205 22.02 -13.71 -7.09
CA ARG A 205 20.82 -13.11 -6.50
C ARG A 205 19.77 -12.63 -7.53
N ARG A 206 19.58 -13.40 -8.62
CA ARG A 206 18.82 -12.96 -9.81
C ARG A 206 17.30 -12.81 -9.65
N HIS A 207 16.74 -13.06 -8.47
CA HIS A 207 15.30 -12.98 -8.18
C HIS A 207 15.00 -12.05 -7.00
N GLU A 208 15.89 -11.10 -6.71
CA GLU A 208 15.73 -10.18 -5.59
C GLU A 208 14.95 -8.92 -5.98
N CYS A 209 14.15 -8.44 -5.03
CA CYS A 209 13.38 -7.21 -5.07
C CYS A 209 14.31 -5.99 -5.09
N ALA A 210 14.10 -5.09 -6.06
CA ALA A 210 14.82 -3.83 -6.13
C ALA A 210 14.25 -2.85 -5.11
N LEU A 211 15.09 -2.40 -4.17
CA LEU A 211 14.75 -1.38 -3.18
C LEU A 211 15.24 0.00 -3.62
N HIS A 212 14.32 0.96 -3.67
CA HIS A 212 14.56 2.35 -4.02
C HIS A 212 14.15 3.30 -2.87
N PHE A 213 14.87 4.42 -2.78
CA PHE A 213 14.71 5.47 -1.77
C PHE A 213 14.60 6.85 -2.41
#